data_AF-A0A8H7SX86-F1
#
_entry.id   AF-A0A8H7SX86-F1
#
_cell.length_a   1.000
_cell.length_b   1.000
_cell.length_c   1.000
_cell.angle_alpha   90.00
_cell.angle_beta   90.00
_cell.angle_gamma   90.00
#
_symmetry.space_group_name_H-M   'P 1'
#
loop_
_entity.id
_entity.type
_entity.pdbx_description
1 polymer ?
#
loop_
_entity_poly.entity_id
_entity_poly.type
_entity_poly.pdbx_seq_one_letter_code
_entity_poly.pdbx_strand_id
1 'polypeptide(L)'
;MEKRELPTRHNFLTEAVKNLLEPRKTLHEPLIDSNSIITVTSDLKLLDRYEHHPITLPPSPTIEHVPQVVRIKPVARANKKTKIEPEDAMLTDDYYLKRHRRHEKEEKTQKNREKERLKHGYYQQKQLVERIKTMDKSLLQSIVSSIRHRTHQEEEEEEDAYLNHLHSRLLNDAVEHLRRYEVLGLNNNKQGQEVDDHDGIIDPSSPVPIPTNTSHTKFQKALQSEALKQRERQIKSFSKQPMFAGESLHRGARRSTRHVIAFGQKLPEFELQEFTLPHTILKNKKA
;
A
#
# COMPACT_ATOMS: atom_id res chain seq x y z
N MET A 1 16.54 -10.84 43.44
CA MET A 1 16.73 -11.29 42.04
C MET A 1 15.54 -10.79 41.24
N GLU A 2 15.69 -9.66 40.54
CA GLU A 2 14.66 -9.17 39.62
C GLU A 2 14.58 -10.12 38.42
N LYS A 3 13.43 -10.79 38.28
CA LYS A 3 13.17 -11.64 37.12
C LYS A 3 13.00 -10.71 35.92
N ARG A 4 13.95 -10.75 34.99
CA ARG A 4 13.81 -10.08 33.69
C ARG A 4 12.66 -10.77 32.93
N GLU A 5 11.52 -10.10 32.88
CA GLU A 5 10.37 -10.59 32.13
C GLU A 5 10.67 -10.59 30.63
N LEU A 6 10.27 -11.67 29.96
CA LEU A 6 10.43 -11.81 28.52
C LEU A 6 9.58 -10.74 27.79
N PRO A 7 10.12 -10.09 26.74
CA PRO A 7 9.35 -9.16 25.92
C PRO A 7 8.09 -9.83 25.41
N THR A 8 6.93 -9.24 25.69
CA THR A 8 5.64 -9.73 25.17
C THR A 8 5.72 -9.83 23.66
N ARG A 9 5.28 -10.96 23.09
CA ARG A 9 5.07 -11.07 21.65
C ARG A 9 4.16 -9.93 21.23
N HIS A 10 4.71 -8.96 20.47
CA HIS A 10 4.01 -7.79 19.99
C HIS A 10 2.86 -8.26 19.09
N ASN A 11 1.65 -8.34 19.64
CA ASN A 11 0.46 -8.69 18.90
C ASN A 11 -0.39 -7.42 18.80
N PHE A 12 -0.85 -7.08 17.60
CA PHE A 12 -1.66 -5.88 17.35
C PHE A 12 -2.85 -5.78 18.32
N LEU A 13 -3.46 -6.91 18.68
CA LEU A 13 -4.56 -6.95 19.65
C LEU A 13 -4.14 -6.50 21.05
N THR A 14 -2.98 -6.94 21.54
CA THR A 14 -2.47 -6.55 22.86
C THR A 14 -2.13 -5.06 22.90
N GLU A 15 -1.65 -4.49 21.79
CA GLU A 15 -1.37 -3.06 21.68
C GLU A 15 -2.65 -2.22 21.62
N ALA A 16 -3.66 -2.68 20.88
CA ALA A 16 -4.95 -2.01 20.82
C ALA A 16 -5.66 -1.99 22.20
N VAL A 17 -5.65 -3.13 22.91
CA VAL A 17 -6.20 -3.21 24.27
C VAL A 17 -5.38 -2.34 25.22
N LYS A 18 -4.04 -2.37 25.13
CA LYS A 18 -3.14 -1.54 25.93
C LYS A 18 -3.41 -0.05 25.72
N ASN A 19 -3.53 0.42 24.48
CA ASN A 19 -3.82 1.83 24.17
C ASN A 19 -5.16 2.30 24.73
N LEU A 20 -6.12 1.39 24.91
CA LEU A 20 -7.41 1.70 25.52
C LEU A 20 -7.38 1.73 27.05
N LEU A 21 -6.50 0.91 27.65
CA LEU A 21 -6.32 0.79 29.10
C LEU A 21 -5.34 1.82 29.67
N GLU A 22 -4.37 2.28 28.89
CA GLU A 22 -3.43 3.29 29.32
C GLU A 22 -4.16 4.63 29.51
N PRO A 23 -4.07 5.25 30.70
CA PRO A 23 -4.72 6.53 30.95
C PRO A 23 -4.15 7.57 29.98
N ARG A 24 -5.03 8.37 29.36
CA ARG A 24 -4.75 9.45 28.39
C ARG A 24 -3.78 10.57 28.87
N LYS A 25 -3.04 10.35 29.95
CA LYS A 25 -2.21 11.36 30.63
C LYS A 25 -0.78 11.45 30.13
N THR A 26 -0.30 10.57 29.25
CA THR A 26 1.10 10.60 28.82
C THR A 26 1.24 10.60 27.30
N LEU A 27 1.86 11.68 26.80
CA LEU A 27 2.45 11.91 25.46
C LEU A 27 1.60 12.73 24.46
N HIS A 28 1.69 14.05 24.62
CA HIS A 28 1.91 15.15 23.65
C HIS A 28 1.36 15.15 22.19
N GLU A 29 0.64 14.14 21.73
CA GLU A 29 0.00 14.13 20.42
C GLU A 29 -1.52 14.01 20.60
N PRO A 30 -2.32 14.99 20.14
CA PRO A 30 -3.77 14.90 20.26
C PRO A 30 -4.26 13.74 19.38
N LEU A 31 -4.75 12.66 20.01
CA LEU A 31 -5.41 11.57 19.32
C LEU A 31 -6.76 12.10 18.78
N ILE A 32 -6.80 12.38 17.49
CA ILE A 32 -7.99 12.85 16.79
C ILE A 32 -8.99 11.67 16.72
N ASP A 33 -10.05 11.77 17.52
CA ASP A 33 -11.16 10.82 17.54
C ASP A 33 -12.27 11.26 16.56
N SER A 34 -13.24 10.38 16.30
CA SER A 34 -14.43 10.63 15.47
C SER A 34 -15.28 11.84 15.91
N ASN A 35 -15.18 12.22 17.19
CA ASN A 35 -15.85 13.41 17.76
C ASN A 35 -14.94 14.65 17.84
N SER A 36 -13.68 14.56 17.39
CA SER A 36 -12.74 15.67 17.45
C SER A 36 -12.95 16.62 16.27
N ILE A 37 -13.33 17.86 16.57
CA ILE A 37 -13.44 18.93 15.57
C ILE A 37 -12.09 19.67 15.51
N ILE A 38 -11.47 19.67 14.34
CA ILE A 38 -10.23 20.42 14.09
C ILE A 38 -10.61 21.76 13.46
N THR A 39 -10.47 22.83 14.21
CA THR A 39 -10.67 24.20 13.69
C THR A 39 -9.32 24.75 13.24
N VAL A 40 -9.13 24.90 11.93
CA VAL A 40 -7.91 25.50 11.35
C VAL A 40 -8.14 27.00 11.20
N THR A 41 -7.34 27.82 11.88
CA THR A 41 -7.39 29.29 11.79
C THR A 41 -6.00 29.87 11.52
N SER A 42 -5.93 30.95 10.72
CA SER A 42 -4.69 31.66 10.41
C SER A 42 -4.33 32.74 11.43
N ASP A 43 -5.28 33.12 12.28
CA ASP A 43 -5.18 34.27 13.18
C ASP A 43 -4.69 33.85 14.57
N LEU A 44 -3.40 34.08 14.85
CA LEU A 44 -2.77 33.78 16.14
C LEU A 44 -3.47 34.44 17.34
N LYS A 45 -4.12 35.60 17.13
CA LYS A 45 -4.84 36.33 18.19
C LYS A 45 -6.17 35.67 18.60
N LEU A 46 -6.74 34.82 17.74
CA LEU A 46 -7.96 34.05 18.07
C LEU A 46 -7.65 32.84 18.94
N LEU A 47 -6.42 32.30 18.88
CA LEU A 47 -5.99 31.20 19.75
C LEU A 47 -5.93 31.62 21.23
N ASP A 48 -5.47 32.83 21.52
CA ASP A 48 -5.36 33.34 22.91
C ASP A 48 -6.72 33.60 23.58
N ARG A 49 -7.81 33.66 22.80
CA ARG A 49 -9.17 33.95 23.27
C ARG A 49 -10.15 32.80 23.03
N TYR A 50 -9.65 31.60 22.76
CA TYR A 50 -10.51 30.45 22.50
C TYR A 50 -11.25 30.03 23.78
N GLU A 51 -12.54 30.38 23.85
CA GLU A 51 -13.48 29.83 24.83
C GLU A 51 -14.26 28.68 24.19
N HIS A 52 -14.34 27.54 24.89
CA HIS A 52 -15.09 26.39 24.41
C HIS A 52 -16.59 26.68 24.49
N HIS A 53 -17.20 27.04 23.36
CA HIS A 53 -18.64 27.28 23.30
C HIS A 53 -19.38 26.03 22.78
N PRO A 54 -20.41 25.54 23.47
CA PRO A 54 -21.30 24.51 22.94
C PRO A 54 -22.04 25.06 21.70
N ILE A 55 -21.97 24.28 20.62
CA ILE A 55 -22.34 24.62 19.24
C ILE A 55 -23.77 25.16 19.17
N THR A 56 -23.93 26.48 19.07
CA THR A 56 -25.23 27.11 18.83
C THR A 56 -25.13 28.43 18.06
N LEU A 57 -24.17 28.59 17.14
CA LEU A 57 -24.16 29.76 16.24
C LEU A 57 -23.87 29.41 14.78
N PRO A 58 -24.51 30.13 13.83
CA PRO A 58 -24.39 29.90 12.39
C PRO A 58 -22.98 30.23 11.88
N PRO A 59 -22.58 29.66 10.71
CA PRO A 59 -21.23 29.79 10.17
C PRO A 59 -20.89 31.25 9.89
N SER A 60 -19.85 31.74 10.59
CA SER A 60 -19.25 33.06 10.37
C SER A 60 -18.51 33.11 9.01
N PRO A 61 -18.24 34.32 8.47
CA PRO A 61 -17.95 34.51 7.06
C PRO A 61 -16.59 33.94 6.61
N THR A 62 -16.58 33.55 5.34
CA THR A 62 -15.48 33.00 4.55
C THR A 62 -14.19 33.80 4.72
N ILE A 63 -13.13 33.14 5.22
CA ILE A 63 -11.78 33.71 5.33
C ILE A 63 -11.20 33.85 3.93
N GLU A 64 -11.04 35.08 3.46
CA GLU A 64 -10.45 35.39 2.16
C GLU A 64 -8.92 35.32 2.26
N HIS A 65 -8.34 34.22 1.78
CA HIS A 65 -6.88 34.05 1.72
C HIS A 65 -6.29 34.96 0.65
N VAL A 66 -5.58 36.03 1.06
CA VAL A 66 -4.76 36.84 0.15
C VAL A 66 -3.40 36.15 -0.06
N PRO A 67 -3.10 35.63 -1.28
CA PRO A 67 -1.84 34.95 -1.53
C PRO A 67 -0.67 35.95 -1.54
N GLN A 68 0.27 35.80 -0.61
CA GLN A 68 1.52 36.54 -0.62
C GLN A 68 2.50 35.92 -1.62
N VAL A 69 2.63 36.53 -2.80
CA VAL A 69 3.57 36.09 -3.84
C VAL A 69 4.93 36.73 -3.60
N VAL A 70 5.87 35.97 -3.04
CA VAL A 70 7.28 36.38 -2.93
C VAL A 70 7.98 36.07 -4.26
N ARG A 71 8.44 37.11 -4.97
CA ARG A 71 9.23 36.95 -6.20
C ARG A 71 10.63 36.41 -5.88
N ILE A 72 10.79 35.10 -6.03
CA ILE A 72 12.10 34.44 -5.91
C ILE A 72 12.92 34.77 -7.17
N LYS A 73 14.07 35.42 -6.99
CA LYS A 73 15.03 35.65 -8.09
C LYS A 73 15.65 34.30 -8.48
N PRO A 74 15.68 33.93 -9.77
CA PRO A 74 16.23 32.65 -10.20
C PRO A 74 17.74 32.60 -9.91
N VAL A 75 18.15 31.66 -9.05
CA VAL A 75 19.56 31.35 -8.82
C VAL A 75 20.03 30.49 -9.98
N ALA A 76 20.79 31.11 -10.91
CA ALA A 76 21.38 30.42 -12.04
C ALA A 76 22.42 29.39 -11.54
N ARG A 77 22.03 28.12 -11.45
CA ARG A 77 22.99 27.03 -11.26
C ARG A 77 23.70 26.79 -12.59
N ALA A 78 24.99 27.13 -12.63
CA ALA A 78 25.87 26.88 -13.76
C ALA A 78 26.11 25.36 -13.95
N ASN A 79 25.15 24.69 -14.58
CA ASN A 79 25.36 23.34 -15.08
C ASN A 79 26.13 23.44 -16.40
N LYS A 80 27.38 22.96 -16.41
CA LYS A 80 28.18 22.77 -17.63
C LYS A 80 27.40 21.85 -18.59
N LYS A 81 26.72 22.44 -19.57
CA LYS A 81 26.12 21.73 -20.71
C LYS A 81 27.15 21.65 -21.82
N THR A 82 27.33 20.44 -22.34
CA THR A 82 27.91 20.17 -23.65
C THR A 82 27.16 20.97 -24.72
N LYS A 83 27.94 21.59 -25.60
CA LYS A 83 27.53 22.42 -26.74
C LYS A 83 26.58 21.62 -27.64
N ILE A 84 25.30 21.99 -27.66
CA ILE A 84 24.33 21.61 -28.70
C ILE A 84 23.70 22.94 -29.13
N GLU A 85 23.77 23.21 -30.44
CA GLU A 85 23.33 24.44 -31.11
C GLU A 85 21.91 24.90 -30.71
N PRO A 86 21.62 26.22 -30.64
CA PRO A 86 20.43 26.74 -29.97
C PRO A 86 19.23 27.05 -30.89
N GLU A 87 19.30 26.79 -32.19
CA GLU A 87 18.26 27.28 -33.14
C GLU A 87 17.24 26.21 -33.59
N ASP A 88 17.55 24.91 -33.54
CA ASP A 88 16.63 23.84 -33.99
C ASP A 88 16.03 22.98 -32.87
N ALA A 89 16.40 23.23 -31.61
CA ALA A 89 15.76 22.60 -30.46
C ALA A 89 14.46 23.34 -30.09
N MET A 90 13.59 23.59 -31.07
CA MET A 90 12.16 23.67 -30.78
C MET A 90 11.83 22.48 -29.89
N LEU A 91 11.15 22.73 -28.78
CA LEU A 91 10.86 21.75 -27.74
C LEU A 91 9.93 20.67 -28.31
N THR A 92 10.45 19.78 -29.14
CA THR A 92 9.67 18.79 -29.86
C THR A 92 9.01 17.87 -28.85
N ASP A 93 7.74 17.54 -29.06
CA ASP A 93 6.98 16.64 -28.17
C ASP A 93 7.74 15.33 -27.92
N ASP A 94 8.46 14.83 -28.92
CA ASP A 94 9.35 13.67 -28.79
C ASP A 94 10.44 13.80 -27.72
N TYR A 95 11.07 14.98 -27.61
CA TYR A 95 12.07 15.24 -26.57
C TYR A 95 11.42 15.31 -25.18
N TYR A 96 10.25 15.96 -25.10
CA TYR A 96 9.47 16.05 -23.87
C TYR A 96 9.04 14.65 -23.39
N LEU A 97 8.41 13.87 -24.25
CA LEU A 97 7.97 12.50 -23.96
C LEU A 97 9.15 11.61 -23.54
N LYS A 98 10.30 11.66 -24.23
CA LYS A 98 11.49 10.88 -23.85
C LYS A 98 11.99 11.24 -22.45
N ARG A 99 11.98 12.52 -22.08
CA ARG A 99 12.39 12.99 -20.76
C ARG A 99 11.40 12.59 -19.66
N HIS A 100 10.10 12.67 -19.94
CA HIS A 100 9.04 12.41 -18.95
C HIS A 100 8.69 10.93 -18.78
N ARG A 101 8.93 10.08 -19.79
CA ARG A 101 8.61 8.64 -19.75
C ARG A 101 9.23 7.90 -18.57
N ARG A 102 10.40 8.34 -18.09
CA ARG A 102 11.02 7.75 -16.89
C ARG A 102 10.25 8.11 -15.63
N HIS A 103 9.95 9.40 -15.44
CA HIS A 103 9.21 9.89 -14.28
C HIS A 103 7.79 9.36 -14.25
N GLU A 104 7.13 9.30 -15.40
CA GLU A 104 5.80 8.69 -15.54
C GLU A 104 5.79 7.23 -15.05
N LYS A 105 6.80 6.43 -15.46
CA LYS A 105 6.94 5.05 -15.00
C LYS A 105 7.25 4.97 -13.51
N GLU A 106 8.13 5.82 -13.00
CA GLU A 106 8.47 5.87 -11.58
C GLU A 106 7.23 6.20 -10.73
N GLU A 107 6.46 7.23 -11.13
CA GLU A 107 5.20 7.61 -10.49
C GLU A 107 4.18 6.46 -10.55
N LYS A 108 4.02 5.81 -11.71
CA LYS A 108 3.14 4.64 -11.84
C LYS A 108 3.56 3.49 -10.92
N THR A 109 4.86 3.22 -10.81
CA THR A 109 5.36 2.18 -9.91
C THR A 109 5.16 2.55 -8.44
N GLN A 110 5.32 3.82 -8.07
CA GLN A 110 5.05 4.31 -6.73
C GLN A 110 3.56 4.18 -6.38
N LYS A 111 2.68 4.64 -7.27
CA LYS A 111 1.22 4.48 -7.12
C LYS A 111 0.82 3.01 -6.94
N ASN A 112 1.43 2.10 -7.71
CA ASN A 112 1.18 0.67 -7.56
C ASN A 112 1.64 0.12 -6.20
N ARG A 113 2.82 0.51 -5.72
CA ARG A 113 3.32 0.12 -4.40
C ARG A 113 2.43 0.64 -3.27
N GLU A 114 1.98 1.88 -3.37
CA GLU A 114 1.06 2.47 -2.39
C GLU A 114 -0.32 1.78 -2.43
N LYS A 115 -0.85 1.49 -3.63
CA LYS A 115 -2.09 0.73 -3.80
C LYS A 115 -1.98 -0.67 -3.20
N GLU A 116 -0.87 -1.37 -3.41
CA GLU A 116 -0.61 -2.69 -2.83
C GLU A 116 -0.49 -2.62 -1.30
N ARG A 117 0.25 -1.62 -0.79
CA ARG A 117 0.38 -1.37 0.64
C ARG A 117 -0.97 -1.11 1.31
N LEU A 118 -1.84 -0.32 0.68
CA LEU A 118 -3.20 -0.06 1.17
C LEU A 118 -4.07 -1.32 1.13
N LYS A 119 -4.01 -2.11 0.05
CA LYS A 119 -4.74 -3.39 -0.04
C LYS A 119 -4.30 -4.36 1.05
N HIS A 120 -3.00 -4.48 1.27
CA HIS A 120 -2.44 -5.34 2.30
C HIS A 120 -2.87 -4.87 3.69
N GLY A 121 -2.78 -3.57 3.98
CA GLY A 121 -3.26 -2.98 5.24
C GLY A 121 -4.75 -3.24 5.47
N TYR A 122 -5.59 -3.03 4.46
CA TYR A 122 -7.02 -3.35 4.52
C TYR A 122 -7.29 -4.82 4.79
N TYR A 123 -6.57 -5.72 4.10
CA TYR A 123 -6.72 -7.15 4.32
C TYR A 123 -6.38 -7.55 5.77
N GLN A 124 -5.27 -7.03 6.30
CA GLN A 124 -4.88 -7.24 7.70
C GLN A 124 -5.95 -6.70 8.67
N GLN A 125 -6.44 -5.49 8.42
CA GLN A 125 -7.48 -4.87 9.25
C GLN A 125 -8.78 -5.66 9.20
N LYS A 126 -9.17 -6.18 8.03
CA LYS A 126 -10.35 -7.02 7.86
C LYS A 126 -10.22 -8.31 8.66
N GLN A 127 -9.06 -8.96 8.61
CA GLN A 127 -8.80 -10.16 9.42
C GLN A 127 -8.83 -9.85 10.93
N LEU A 128 -8.34 -8.68 11.34
CA LEU A 128 -8.42 -8.23 12.73
C LEU A 128 -9.87 -8.03 13.19
N VAL A 129 -10.69 -7.36 12.37
CA VAL A 129 -12.12 -7.18 12.65
C VAL A 129 -12.82 -8.53 12.82
N GLU A 130 -12.61 -9.47 11.90
CA GLU A 130 -13.20 -10.81 12.00
C GLU A 130 -12.72 -11.54 13.25
N ARG A 131 -11.42 -11.44 13.58
CA ARG A 131 -10.88 -12.02 14.81
C ARG A 131 -11.50 -11.43 16.07
N ILE A 132 -11.68 -10.10 16.14
CA ILE A 132 -12.31 -9.44 17.29
C ILE A 132 -13.78 -9.84 17.40
N LYS A 133 -14.51 -9.94 16.28
CA LYS A 133 -15.91 -10.41 16.28
C LYS A 133 -16.06 -11.80 16.87
N THR A 134 -15.16 -12.73 16.52
CA THR A 134 -15.18 -14.10 17.03
C THR A 134 -14.33 -14.29 18.29
N MET A 135 -13.89 -13.20 18.92
CA MET A 135 -13.01 -13.28 20.09
C MET A 135 -13.80 -13.66 21.33
N ASP A 136 -13.32 -14.69 22.02
CA ASP A 136 -13.89 -15.10 23.30
C ASP A 136 -13.56 -14.09 24.41
N LYS A 137 -14.52 -13.88 25.32
CA LYS A 137 -14.37 -12.98 26.46
C LYS A 137 -13.24 -13.39 27.40
N SER A 138 -13.01 -14.69 27.56
CA SER A 138 -11.93 -15.24 28.39
C SER A 138 -10.54 -14.85 27.87
N LEU A 139 -10.36 -14.80 26.54
CA LEU A 139 -9.12 -14.34 25.93
C LEU A 139 -8.92 -12.85 26.18
N LEU A 140 -9.97 -12.04 26.02
CA LEU A 140 -9.91 -10.61 26.32
C LEU A 140 -9.59 -10.36 27.80
N GLN A 141 -10.24 -11.10 28.70
CA GLN A 141 -9.95 -11.04 30.14
C GLN A 141 -8.49 -11.40 30.43
N SER A 142 -7.97 -12.49 29.85
CA SER A 142 -6.55 -12.86 30.01
C SER A 142 -5.59 -11.76 29.55
N ILE A 143 -5.88 -11.09 28.42
CA ILE A 143 -5.08 -9.96 27.93
C ILE A 143 -5.17 -8.78 28.89
N VAL A 144 -6.38 -8.42 29.34
CA VAL A 144 -6.61 -7.30 30.26
C VAL A 144 -5.92 -7.55 31.59
N SER A 145 -6.06 -8.74 32.18
CA SER A 145 -5.36 -9.12 33.41
C SER A 145 -3.84 -9.03 33.24
N SER A 146 -3.30 -9.53 32.12
CA SER A 146 -1.86 -9.44 31.84
C SER A 146 -1.35 -8.00 31.71
N ILE A 147 -2.17 -7.08 31.18
CA ILE A 147 -1.80 -5.66 31.06
C ILE A 147 -1.95 -4.96 32.42
N ARG A 148 -3.07 -5.16 33.12
CA ARG A 148 -3.34 -4.56 34.44
C ARG A 148 -2.29 -4.96 35.48
N HIS A 149 -1.85 -6.21 35.47
CA HIS A 149 -0.77 -6.68 36.34
C HIS A 149 0.54 -5.92 36.14
N ARG A 150 0.78 -5.34 34.95
CA ARG A 150 1.96 -4.52 34.66
C ARG A 150 1.75 -3.05 34.98
N THR A 151 0.52 -2.56 34.86
CA THR A 151 0.18 -1.14 35.08
C THR A 151 -0.29 -0.83 36.50
N HIS A 152 -0.37 -1.84 37.39
CA HIS A 152 -0.86 -1.71 38.77
C HIS A 152 -2.22 -1.00 38.88
N GLN A 153 -3.15 -1.30 37.97
CA GLN A 153 -4.52 -0.79 38.06
C GLN A 153 -5.39 -1.75 38.90
N GLU A 154 -6.16 -1.20 39.84
CA GLU A 154 -7.07 -1.96 40.72
C GLU A 154 -8.25 -2.57 39.96
N GLU A 155 -8.79 -3.67 40.49
CA GLU A 155 -9.92 -4.41 39.95
C GLU A 155 -11.23 -3.68 40.27
N GLU A 156 -12.03 -3.34 39.25
CA GLU A 156 -13.39 -2.81 39.42
C GLU A 156 -14.40 -3.97 39.46
N GLU A 157 -15.34 -3.91 40.39
CA GLU A 157 -16.27 -4.98 40.79
C GLU A 157 -17.31 -5.40 39.71
N GLU A 158 -17.32 -4.76 38.53
CA GLU A 158 -18.16 -5.12 37.38
C GLU A 158 -17.33 -5.46 36.12
N GLU A 159 -16.36 -6.37 36.25
CA GLU A 159 -15.46 -6.76 35.16
C GLU A 159 -16.19 -7.22 33.90
N ASP A 160 -17.32 -7.93 34.04
CA ASP A 160 -18.07 -8.47 32.89
C ASP A 160 -18.69 -7.36 32.03
N ALA A 161 -19.32 -6.35 32.65
CA ALA A 161 -19.90 -5.22 31.95
C ALA A 161 -18.81 -4.38 31.27
N TYR A 162 -17.70 -4.19 31.99
CA TYR A 162 -16.51 -3.51 31.48
C TYR A 162 -15.90 -4.23 30.27
N LEU A 163 -15.73 -5.55 30.34
CA LEU A 163 -15.20 -6.38 29.25
C LEU A 163 -16.10 -6.33 28.02
N ASN A 164 -17.42 -6.33 28.19
CA ASN A 164 -18.36 -6.18 27.08
C ASN A 164 -18.26 -4.80 26.42
N HIS A 165 -18.12 -3.74 27.23
CA HIS A 165 -17.93 -2.38 26.74
C HIS A 165 -16.59 -2.26 25.99
N LEU A 166 -15.52 -2.80 26.55
CA LEU A 166 -14.19 -2.83 25.95
C LEU A 166 -14.19 -3.58 24.61
N HIS A 167 -14.82 -4.76 24.56
CA HIS A 167 -14.97 -5.54 23.33
C HIS A 167 -15.73 -4.76 22.25
N SER A 168 -16.86 -4.16 22.61
CA SER A 168 -17.69 -3.36 21.70
C SER A 168 -16.92 -2.15 21.15
N ARG A 169 -16.19 -1.45 22.02
CA ARG A 169 -15.37 -0.30 21.63
C ARG A 169 -14.23 -0.69 20.70
N LEU A 170 -13.49 -1.75 21.05
CA LEU A 170 -12.41 -2.28 20.22
C LEU A 170 -12.92 -2.69 18.82
N LEU A 171 -14.10 -3.29 18.77
CA LEU A 171 -14.73 -3.67 17.51
C LEU A 171 -15.11 -2.44 16.68
N ASN A 172 -15.70 -1.41 17.31
CA ASN A 172 -16.06 -0.16 16.64
C ASN A 172 -14.84 0.55 16.05
N ASP A 173 -13.77 0.71 16.83
CA ASP A 173 -12.52 1.32 16.38
C ASP A 173 -11.93 0.53 15.20
N ALA A 174 -11.92 -0.80 15.28
CA ALA A 174 -11.40 -1.65 14.22
C ALA A 174 -12.21 -1.54 12.92
N VAL A 175 -13.54 -1.45 13.02
CA VAL A 175 -14.45 -1.24 11.89
C VAL A 175 -14.27 0.16 11.29
N GLU A 176 -14.07 1.17 12.12
CA GLU A 176 -13.81 2.53 11.65
C GLU A 176 -12.50 2.60 10.86
N HIS A 177 -11.42 2.01 11.38
CA HIS A 177 -10.16 1.90 10.65
C HIS A 177 -10.34 1.17 9.31
N LEU A 178 -11.15 0.11 9.27
CA LEU A 178 -11.48 -0.57 8.03
C LEU A 178 -12.18 0.37 7.03
N ARG A 179 -13.15 1.17 7.48
CA ARG A 179 -13.84 2.18 6.66
C ARG A 179 -12.88 3.25 6.15
N ARG A 180 -11.92 3.71 6.97
CA ARG A 180 -10.90 4.68 6.53
C ARG A 180 -10.07 4.13 5.37
N TYR A 181 -9.70 2.84 5.38
CA TYR A 181 -9.04 2.19 4.25
C TYR A 181 -9.93 2.10 2.99
N GLU A 182 -11.24 1.94 3.15
CA GLU A 182 -12.19 1.94 2.03
C GLU A 182 -12.24 3.30 1.34
N VAL A 183 -12.30 4.37 2.14
CA VAL A 183 -12.28 5.77 1.68
C VAL A 183 -10.94 6.12 1.01
N LEU A 184 -9.80 5.64 1.52
CA LEU A 184 -8.46 5.94 1.00
C LEU A 184 -8.15 5.35 -0.39
N GLY A 185 -9.12 4.74 -1.08
CA GLY A 185 -8.97 4.36 -2.50
C GLY A 185 -9.14 2.88 -2.81
N LEU A 186 -9.76 2.10 -1.92
CA LEU A 186 -10.17 0.72 -2.23
C LEU A 186 -11.57 0.65 -2.84
N ASN A 187 -12.43 1.63 -2.56
CA ASN A 187 -13.78 1.71 -3.15
C ASN A 187 -13.81 2.11 -4.63
N ASN A 188 -12.73 2.70 -5.15
CA ASN A 188 -12.65 3.11 -6.55
C ASN A 188 -12.63 1.93 -7.54
N ASN A 189 -12.46 0.69 -7.07
CA ASN A 189 -12.50 -0.48 -7.95
C ASN A 189 -13.95 -0.97 -8.23
N LYS A 190 -14.99 -0.35 -7.64
CA LYS A 190 -16.40 -0.68 -7.92
C LYS A 190 -17.05 0.19 -9.00
N GLN A 191 -16.38 1.25 -9.47
CA GLN A 191 -16.85 2.10 -10.57
C GLN A 191 -15.79 2.25 -11.68
N GLY A 192 -15.13 1.14 -12.03
CA GLY A 192 -14.42 1.04 -13.31
C GLY A 192 -15.43 0.82 -14.44
N GLN A 193 -16.31 1.79 -14.64
CA GLN A 193 -16.98 1.99 -15.93
C GLN A 193 -15.88 2.50 -16.85
N GLU A 194 -15.50 1.67 -17.81
CA GLU A 194 -14.61 2.03 -18.90
C GLU A 194 -15.13 3.32 -19.53
N VAL A 195 -14.33 4.38 -19.44
CA VAL A 195 -14.53 5.57 -20.25
C VAL A 195 -14.05 5.14 -21.64
N ASP A 196 -14.98 4.59 -22.41
CA ASP A 196 -14.81 4.43 -23.86
C ASP A 196 -14.76 5.85 -24.45
N ASP A 197 -13.55 6.33 -24.70
CA ASP A 197 -13.29 7.47 -25.56
C ASP A 197 -13.67 7.07 -27.01
N HIS A 198 -14.95 7.13 -27.35
CA HIS A 198 -15.41 7.09 -28.72
C HIS A 198 -15.56 8.52 -29.24
N ASP A 199 -14.52 8.98 -29.94
CA ASP A 199 -14.51 10.19 -30.75
C ASP A 199 -15.73 10.25 -31.67
N GLY A 200 -16.49 11.34 -31.54
CA GLY A 200 -17.64 11.66 -32.38
C GLY A 200 -17.21 12.14 -33.76
N ILE A 201 -17.54 11.35 -34.78
CA ILE A 201 -17.73 11.84 -36.14
C ILE A 201 -19.22 11.73 -36.43
N ILE A 202 -19.89 12.89 -36.45
CA ILE A 202 -21.30 13.05 -36.79
C ILE A 202 -21.41 13.01 -38.32
N ASP A 203 -22.08 12.00 -38.86
CA ASP A 203 -22.54 11.98 -40.26
C ASP A 203 -24.08 12.05 -40.27
N PRO A 204 -24.70 13.16 -40.76
CA PRO A 204 -26.13 13.34 -40.71
C PRO A 204 -26.78 12.96 -42.04
N SER A 205 -26.95 11.67 -42.34
CA SER A 205 -27.93 11.23 -43.35
C SER A 205 -28.27 9.73 -43.31
N SER A 206 -29.20 9.31 -42.44
CA SER A 206 -30.13 8.22 -42.81
C SER A 206 -31.29 7.99 -41.83
N PRO A 207 -32.44 7.50 -42.34
CA PRO A 207 -33.71 7.51 -41.63
C PRO A 207 -33.85 6.33 -40.65
N VAL A 208 -34.68 6.60 -39.64
CA VAL A 208 -35.09 5.76 -38.51
C VAL A 208 -35.59 4.37 -38.93
N PRO A 209 -35.19 3.32 -38.17
CA PRO A 209 -36.11 2.25 -37.84
C PRO A 209 -36.21 1.97 -36.32
N ILE A 210 -37.47 1.87 -35.93
CA ILE A 210 -38.13 1.41 -34.69
C ILE A 210 -37.31 0.40 -33.84
N PRO A 211 -37.31 0.53 -32.49
CA PRO A 211 -36.52 -0.31 -31.60
C PRO A 211 -37.16 -1.68 -31.37
N THR A 212 -36.52 -2.74 -31.86
CA THR A 212 -36.72 -4.09 -31.35
C THR A 212 -35.50 -4.53 -30.55
N ASN A 213 -35.75 -5.03 -29.34
CA ASN A 213 -34.82 -5.57 -28.35
C ASN A 213 -33.96 -6.73 -28.88
N THR A 214 -33.01 -6.45 -29.77
CA THR A 214 -32.12 -7.45 -30.38
C THR A 214 -30.63 -7.13 -30.21
N SER A 215 -30.27 -5.96 -29.70
CA SER A 215 -28.87 -5.52 -29.51
C SER A 215 -28.11 -6.31 -28.44
N HIS A 216 -28.79 -6.78 -27.39
CA HIS A 216 -28.15 -7.53 -26.30
C HIS A 216 -27.60 -8.90 -26.74
N THR A 217 -28.23 -9.52 -27.74
CA THR A 217 -27.85 -10.87 -28.21
C THR A 217 -26.61 -10.88 -29.10
N LYS A 218 -26.37 -9.82 -29.88
CA LYS A 218 -25.17 -9.74 -30.74
C LYS A 218 -23.91 -9.52 -29.92
N PHE A 219 -23.99 -8.65 -28.92
CA PHE A 219 -22.87 -8.41 -28.01
C PHE A 219 -22.54 -9.66 -27.18
N GLN A 220 -23.54 -10.34 -26.59
CA GLN A 220 -23.29 -11.59 -25.86
C GLN A 220 -22.72 -12.69 -26.75
N LYS A 221 -23.18 -12.81 -28.00
CA LYS A 221 -22.60 -13.77 -28.96
C LYS A 221 -21.17 -13.40 -29.36
N ALA A 222 -20.88 -12.12 -29.54
CA ALA A 222 -19.53 -11.64 -29.81
C ALA A 222 -18.59 -11.95 -28.63
N LEU A 223 -19.02 -11.65 -27.40
CA LEU A 223 -18.28 -11.90 -26.17
C LEU A 223 -17.98 -13.41 -25.97
N GLN A 224 -18.95 -14.27 -26.23
CA GLN A 224 -18.77 -15.72 -26.17
C GLN A 224 -17.81 -16.23 -27.26
N SER A 225 -17.90 -15.69 -28.47
CA SER A 225 -17.00 -16.07 -29.58
C SER A 225 -15.55 -15.61 -29.33
N GLU A 226 -15.37 -14.47 -28.67
CA GLU A 226 -14.05 -13.96 -28.32
C GLU A 226 -13.43 -14.71 -27.14
N ALA A 227 -14.23 -15.07 -26.13
CA ALA A 227 -13.78 -15.92 -25.04
C ALA A 227 -13.30 -17.31 -25.53
N LEU A 228 -14.00 -17.89 -26.52
CA LEU A 228 -13.56 -19.13 -27.17
C LEU A 228 -12.25 -18.94 -27.95
N LYS A 229 -12.09 -17.86 -28.71
CA LYS A 229 -10.84 -17.53 -29.40
C LYS A 229 -9.68 -17.29 -28.45
N GLN A 230 -9.90 -16.66 -27.30
CA GLN A 230 -8.88 -16.49 -26.26
C GLN A 230 -8.47 -17.83 -25.67
N ARG A 231 -9.42 -18.75 -25.43
CA ARG A 231 -9.12 -20.10 -24.94
C ARG A 231 -8.35 -20.94 -25.96
N GLU A 232 -8.65 -20.81 -27.26
CA GLU A 232 -7.86 -21.44 -28.32
C GLU A 232 -6.44 -20.86 -28.43
N ARG A 233 -6.26 -19.56 -28.18
CA ARG A 233 -4.93 -18.92 -28.10
C ARG A 233 -4.15 -19.32 -26.84
N GLN A 234 -4.79 -19.92 -25.83
CA GLN A 234 -4.16 -20.31 -24.57
C GLN A 234 -3.49 -21.68 -24.57
N ILE A 235 -3.40 -22.38 -25.71
CA ILE A 235 -2.62 -23.62 -25.77
C ILE A 235 -1.42 -23.46 -26.70
N LYS A 236 -0.24 -23.29 -26.07
CA LYS A 236 1.08 -23.89 -26.38
C LYS A 236 2.23 -22.91 -26.09
N SER A 237 2.46 -22.58 -24.82
CA SER A 237 3.83 -22.32 -24.39
C SER A 237 4.56 -23.67 -24.30
N PHE A 238 5.66 -23.82 -25.02
CA PHE A 238 6.48 -25.04 -25.11
C PHE A 238 7.39 -25.26 -23.88
N SER A 239 7.03 -24.76 -22.70
CA SER A 239 7.80 -25.02 -21.48
C SER A 239 7.15 -26.13 -20.65
N LYS A 240 7.65 -27.36 -20.79
CA LYS A 240 7.29 -28.52 -19.95
C LYS A 240 7.84 -28.45 -18.51
N GLN A 241 8.08 -27.26 -17.97
CA GLN A 241 8.42 -27.11 -16.56
C GLN A 241 7.45 -26.15 -15.87
N PRO A 242 6.86 -26.55 -14.73
CA PRO A 242 6.21 -25.60 -13.85
C PRO A 242 7.32 -24.71 -13.28
N MET A 243 7.47 -23.52 -13.86
CA MET A 243 8.26 -22.44 -13.26
C MET A 243 7.58 -22.09 -11.94
N PHE A 244 8.05 -22.69 -10.85
CA PHE A 244 7.89 -22.11 -9.53
C PHE A 244 8.37 -20.66 -9.61
N ALA A 245 7.55 -19.77 -9.04
CA ALA A 245 7.85 -18.35 -8.93
C ALA A 245 9.25 -18.15 -8.33
N GLY A 246 10.21 -17.68 -9.13
CA GLY A 246 11.56 -17.44 -8.64
C GLY A 246 12.58 -16.93 -9.66
N GLU A 247 12.47 -17.31 -10.94
CA GLU A 247 13.53 -17.01 -11.91
C GLU A 247 12.98 -16.45 -13.22
N SER A 248 12.68 -15.13 -13.24
CA SER A 248 12.90 -14.34 -14.44
C SER A 248 14.00 -13.34 -14.13
N LEU A 249 15.23 -13.70 -14.50
CA LEU A 249 16.33 -12.76 -14.51
C LEU A 249 16.03 -11.56 -15.43
N HIS A 250 16.61 -10.44 -15.01
CA HIS A 250 16.90 -9.25 -15.81
C HIS A 250 15.81 -8.18 -15.91
N ARG A 251 15.52 -7.52 -14.78
CA ARG A 251 15.58 -6.05 -14.73
C ARG A 251 15.70 -5.55 -13.28
N GLY A 252 16.86 -4.97 -12.97
CA GLY A 252 16.89 -3.84 -12.03
C GLY A 252 17.16 -4.11 -10.56
N ALA A 253 18.02 -5.08 -10.20
CA ALA A 253 18.76 -5.02 -8.95
C ALA A 253 20.00 -5.91 -9.07
N ARG A 254 21.15 -5.32 -9.43
CA ARG A 254 22.44 -6.00 -9.28
C ARG A 254 22.72 -6.14 -7.78
N ARG A 255 22.08 -7.11 -7.12
CA ARG A 255 22.55 -7.57 -5.82
C ARG A 255 23.97 -8.08 -6.05
N SER A 256 24.94 -7.47 -5.38
CA SER A 256 26.31 -7.95 -5.36
C SER A 256 26.30 -9.33 -4.70
N THR A 257 26.24 -10.39 -5.51
CA THR A 257 26.42 -11.75 -5.04
C THR A 257 27.90 -11.91 -4.74
N ARG A 258 28.26 -12.07 -3.48
CA ARG A 258 29.65 -12.35 -3.08
C ARG A 258 30.10 -13.63 -3.78
N HIS A 259 31.05 -13.51 -4.70
CA HIS A 259 31.63 -14.67 -5.37
C HIS A 259 32.59 -15.38 -4.42
N VAL A 260 32.60 -16.71 -4.46
CA VAL A 260 33.62 -17.50 -3.77
C VAL A 260 34.91 -17.38 -4.57
N ILE A 261 35.97 -16.95 -3.89
CA ILE A 261 37.28 -16.68 -4.50
C ILE A 261 38.29 -17.62 -3.85
N ALA A 262 39.13 -18.24 -4.66
CA ALA A 262 40.34 -18.94 -4.23
C ALA A 262 41.53 -18.40 -5.03
N PHE A 263 42.66 -18.17 -4.36
CA PHE A 263 43.87 -17.61 -4.99
C PHE A 263 43.64 -16.29 -5.74
N GLY A 264 42.73 -15.45 -5.24
CA GLY A 264 42.39 -14.16 -5.88
C GLY A 264 41.56 -14.29 -7.17
N GLN A 265 41.15 -15.50 -7.56
CA GLN A 265 40.31 -15.74 -8.73
C GLN A 265 38.96 -16.36 -8.34
N LYS A 266 37.92 -16.03 -9.12
CA LYS A 266 36.58 -16.60 -8.94
C LYS A 266 36.64 -18.10 -9.21
N LEU A 267 36.13 -18.91 -8.29
CA LEU A 267 35.99 -20.35 -8.53
C LEU A 267 35.02 -20.59 -9.70
N PRO A 268 35.38 -21.41 -10.70
CA PRO A 268 34.47 -21.81 -11.75
C PRO A 268 33.37 -22.73 -11.18
N GLU A 269 32.30 -22.90 -11.94
CA GLU A 269 31.26 -23.87 -11.62
C GLU A 269 31.79 -25.28 -11.89
N PHE A 270 31.60 -26.19 -10.94
CA PHE A 270 32.01 -27.60 -11.05
C PHE A 270 30.79 -28.49 -11.05
N GLU A 271 30.76 -29.45 -11.96
CA GLU A 271 29.76 -30.52 -11.95
C GLU A 271 30.06 -31.51 -10.81
N LEU A 272 29.02 -32.10 -10.23
CA LEU A 272 29.19 -33.13 -9.22
C LEU A 272 29.78 -34.38 -9.89
N GLN A 273 31.07 -34.63 -9.66
CA GLN A 273 31.79 -35.79 -10.16
C GLN A 273 32.34 -36.61 -8.99
N GLU A 274 32.23 -37.93 -9.05
CA GLU A 274 32.86 -38.83 -8.09
C GLU A 274 34.39 -38.77 -8.24
N PHE A 275 35.09 -38.75 -7.12
CA PHE A 275 36.55 -38.63 -7.11
C PHE A 275 37.21 -39.89 -7.66
N THR A 276 37.98 -39.75 -8.74
CA THR A 276 38.80 -40.83 -9.30
C THR A 276 40.29 -40.51 -9.16
N LEU A 277 41.07 -41.46 -8.68
CA LEU A 277 42.52 -41.34 -8.61
C LEU A 277 43.13 -41.32 -10.03
N PRO A 278 43.99 -40.35 -10.36
CA PRO A 278 44.72 -40.34 -11.61
C PRO A 278 45.51 -41.63 -11.83
N HIS A 279 45.43 -42.18 -13.05
CA HIS A 279 46.08 -43.45 -13.40
C HIS A 279 47.60 -43.46 -13.22
N THR A 280 48.24 -42.29 -13.17
CA THR A 280 49.67 -42.13 -12.90
C THR A 280 50.07 -42.62 -11.50
N ILE A 281 49.18 -42.48 -10.51
CA ILE A 281 49.42 -42.89 -9.12
C ILE A 281 49.21 -44.41 -8.96
N LEU A 282 48.29 -45.00 -9.73
CA LEU A 282 47.98 -46.43 -9.67
C LEU A 282 49.08 -47.32 -10.25
N LYS A 283 49.94 -46.78 -11.13
CA LYS A 283 51.02 -47.55 -11.79
C LYS A 283 52.21 -47.86 -10.87
N ASN A 284 52.37 -47.14 -9.76
CA ASN A 284 53.51 -47.33 -8.85
C ASN A 284 53.28 -48.41 -7.77
N LYS A 285 52.19 -49.19 -7.86
CA LYS A 285 51.84 -50.26 -6.91
C LYS A 285 52.18 -51.68 -7.38
N LYS A 286 52.91 -51.83 -8.50
CA LYS A 286 53.46 -53.12 -8.95
C LYS A 286 54.99 -53.06 -8.92
N ALA A 287 55.55 -53.09 -7.72
CA ALA A 287 56.93 -53.44 -7.42
C ALA A 287 56.94 -54.19 -6.09
#